data_AF-U2YMC7-F1
#
_entry.id   AF-U2YMC7-F1
#
_cell.length_a   1.000
_cell.length_b   1.000
_cell.length_c   1.000
_cell.angle_alpha   90.00
_cell.angle_beta   90.00
_cell.angle_gamma   90.00
#
_symmetry.space_group_name_H-M   'P 1'
#
loop_
_entity.id
_entity.type
_entity.pdbx_description
1 polymer ?
#
loop_
_entity_poly.entity_id
_entity_poly.type
_entity_poly.pdbx_seq_one_letter_code
_entity_poly.pdbx_strand_id
1 'polypeptide(L)'
;MDERLPQYLHGPVQILWFGADEFILVMSTIFVAVIVGGLIGWMLILALLLFIPWKRTKPRGFIPHLAWRWGFVSFRHYPGPTQTRFYE
;
A
#
# COMPACT_ATOMS: atom_id res chain seq x y z
N MET A 1 21.61 7.14 -16.06
CA MET A 1 21.05 5.83 -16.46
C MET A 1 20.14 5.39 -15.33
N ASP A 2 18.85 5.69 -15.43
CA ASP A 2 17.88 5.27 -14.42
C ASP A 2 17.65 3.77 -14.58
N GLU A 3 18.49 2.98 -13.92
CA GLU A 3 18.30 1.54 -13.81
C GLU A 3 17.00 1.29 -13.05
N ARG A 4 15.92 1.11 -13.81
CA ARG A 4 14.63 0.63 -13.34
C ARG A 4 14.80 -0.83 -12.92
N LEU A 5 15.42 -1.02 -11.76
CA LEU A 5 15.41 -2.30 -11.06
C LEU A 5 13.97 -2.82 -11.06
N PRO A 6 13.72 -4.03 -11.57
CA PRO A 6 12.39 -4.59 -11.57
C PRO A 6 11.89 -4.62 -10.13
N GLN A 7 10.81 -3.87 -9.87
CA GLN A 7 10.21 -3.73 -8.54
C GLN A 7 9.76 -5.06 -7.93
N TYR A 8 9.72 -6.13 -8.72
CA TYR A 8 9.27 -7.46 -8.36
C TYR A 8 10.38 -8.50 -8.63
N LEU A 9 10.98 -9.05 -7.57
CA LEU A 9 11.93 -10.17 -7.66
C LEU A 9 11.24 -11.52 -7.97
N HIS A 10 9.98 -11.65 -7.57
CA HIS A 10 9.09 -12.78 -7.87
C HIS A 10 7.85 -12.25 -8.57
N GLY A 11 7.29 -13.03 -9.51
CA GLY A 11 6.23 -12.61 -10.43
C GLY A 11 5.11 -11.81 -9.74
N PRO A 12 4.71 -10.64 -10.29
CA PRO A 12 3.70 -9.79 -9.68
C PRO A 12 2.35 -10.51 -9.72
N VAL A 13 1.68 -10.60 -8.57
CA VAL A 13 0.24 -10.93 -8.55
C VAL A 13 -0.49 -9.66 -9.00
N GLN A 14 -0.56 -9.50 -10.32
CA GLN A 14 -1.21 -8.36 -10.97
C GLN A 14 -2.64 -8.76 -11.34
N ILE A 15 -3.61 -8.00 -10.84
CA ILE A 15 -5.03 -8.19 -11.13
C ILE A 15 -5.48 -6.96 -11.91
N LEU A 16 -5.85 -7.13 -13.18
CA LEU A 16 -6.42 -6.06 -14.00
C LEU A 16 -5.55 -4.78 -14.00
N TRP A 17 -4.27 -4.90 -14.34
CA TRP A 17 -3.24 -3.84 -14.28
C TRP A 17 -2.81 -3.38 -12.87
N PHE A 18 -3.56 -3.67 -11.81
CA PHE A 18 -3.23 -3.30 -10.44
C PHE A 18 -2.37 -4.35 -9.74
N GLY A 19 -1.44 -3.90 -8.90
CA GLY A 19 -0.85 -4.78 -7.90
C GLY A 19 -1.92 -5.20 -6.87
N ALA A 20 -1.78 -6.36 -6.25
CA ALA A 20 -2.73 -6.84 -5.23
C ALA A 20 -3.01 -5.81 -4.11
N ASP A 21 -1.99 -5.04 -3.71
CA ASP A 21 -2.11 -3.96 -2.73
C ASP A 21 -2.92 -2.77 -3.25
N GLU A 22 -2.70 -2.37 -4.51
CA GLU A 22 -3.51 -1.34 -5.18
C GLU A 22 -4.96 -1.79 -5.34
N PHE A 23 -5.17 -3.06 -5.69
CA PHE A 23 -6.50 -3.61 -5.88
C PHE A 23 -7.32 -3.57 -4.58
N ILE A 24 -6.74 -4.04 -3.46
CA ILE A 24 -7.40 -4.00 -2.15
C ILE A 24 -7.70 -2.54 -1.74
N LEU A 25 -6.76 -1.62 -1.96
CA LEU A 25 -6.95 -0.21 -1.66
C LEU A 25 -8.08 0.41 -2.50
N VAL A 26 -8.13 0.14 -3.80
CA VAL A 26 -9.17 0.63 -4.70
C VAL A 26 -10.54 0.07 -4.31
N MET A 27 -10.64 -1.24 -4.13
CA MET A 27 -11.91 -1.89 -3.78
C MET A 27 -12.44 -1.40 -2.43
N SER A 28 -11.59 -1.33 -1.40
CA SER A 28 -11.99 -0.84 -0.07
C SER A 28 -12.42 0.62 -0.08
N THR A 29 -11.70 1.48 -0.81
CA THR A 29 -12.03 2.91 -0.89
C THR A 29 -13.34 3.14 -1.64
N ILE A 30 -13.55 2.46 -2.77
CA ILE A 30 -14.81 2.55 -3.53
C ILE A 30 -15.98 2.05 -2.68
N PHE A 31 -15.81 0.93 -1.97
CA PHE A 31 -16.84 0.39 -1.09
C PHE A 31 -17.27 1.41 -0.02
N VAL A 32 -16.30 2.04 0.66
CA VAL A 32 -16.59 3.09 1.65
C VAL A 32 -17.21 4.33 0.99
N ALA A 33 -16.71 4.75 -0.16
CA ALA A 33 -17.22 5.93 -0.87
C ALA A 33 -18.69 5.78 -1.29
N VAL A 34 -19.10 4.58 -1.73
CA VAL A 34 -20.49 4.28 -2.08
C VAL A 34 -21.41 4.31 -0.86
N ILE A 35 -20.96 3.80 0.28
CA ILE A 35 -21.74 3.81 1.53
C ILE A 35 -21.93 5.23 2.05
N VAL A 36 -20.87 6.03 2.08
CA VAL A 36 -20.92 7.41 2.58
C VAL A 36 -21.71 8.32 1.63
N GLY A 37 -21.51 8.15 0.32
CA GLY A 37 -22.16 8.95 -0.71
C GLY A 37 -21.83 10.45 -0.66
N GLY A 38 -22.54 11.23 -1.48
CA GLY A 38 -22.44 12.69 -1.50
C GLY A 38 -21.03 13.23 -1.82
N LEU A 39 -20.76 14.46 -1.37
CA LEU A 39 -19.47 15.12 -1.60
C LEU A 39 -18.31 14.36 -0.95
N ILE A 40 -18.51 13.73 0.20
CA ILE A 40 -17.46 12.99 0.91
C ILE A 40 -17.04 11.75 0.12
N GLY A 41 -17.99 11.00 -0.44
CA GLY A 41 -17.69 9.86 -1.32
C GLY A 41 -16.90 10.29 -2.56
N TRP A 42 -17.27 11.40 -3.20
CA TRP A 42 -16.52 11.95 -4.33
C TRP A 42 -15.11 12.41 -3.96
N MET A 43 -14.94 13.03 -2.78
CA MET A 43 -13.62 13.42 -2.26
C MET A 43 -12.73 12.20 -2.00
N LEU A 44 -13.29 11.09 -1.50
CA LEU A 44 -12.54 9.84 -1.32
C LEU A 44 -12.08 9.26 -2.66
N ILE A 45 -12.93 9.31 -3.69
CA ILE A 45 -12.56 8.88 -5.05
C ILE A 45 -11.45 9.77 -5.61
N LEU A 46 -11.56 11.09 -5.45
CA LEU A 46 -10.54 12.04 -5.91
C LEU A 46 -9.21 11.80 -5.19
N ALA A 47 -9.24 11.59 -3.87
CA ALA A 47 -8.06 11.25 -3.08
C ALA A 47 -7.42 9.93 -3.57
N LEU A 48 -8.23 8.91 -3.88
CA LEU A 48 -7.76 7.64 -4.43
C LEU A 48 -7.03 7.83 -5.77
N LEU A 49 -7.61 8.62 -6.68
CA LEU A 49 -7.03 8.89 -8.00
C LEU A 49 -5.69 9.62 -7.92
N LEU A 50 -5.51 10.50 -6.93
CA LEU A 50 -4.23 11.17 -6.66
C LEU A 50 -3.24 10.26 -5.92
N PHE A 51 -3.74 9.35 -5.08
CA PHE A 51 -2.91 8.47 -4.28
C PHE A 51 -2.25 7.36 -5.10
N ILE A 52 -2.96 6.77 -6.08
CA ILE A 52 -2.42 5.69 -6.93
C ILE A 52 -1.12 6.09 -7.66
N PRO A 53 -1.04 7.21 -8.41
CA PRO A 53 0.19 7.59 -9.11
C PRO A 53 1.32 7.90 -8.11
N TRP A 54 1.00 8.50 -6.96
CA TRP A 54 1.97 8.74 -5.91
C TRP A 54 2.50 7.43 -5.30
N LYS A 55 1.63 6.46 -4.98
CA LYS A 55 2.01 5.14 -4.48
C LYS A 55 2.91 4.40 -5.46
N ARG A 56 2.64 4.52 -6.77
CA ARG A 56 3.46 3.90 -7.82
C ARG A 56 4.89 4.44 -7.91
N THR A 57 5.18 5.61 -7.32
CA THR A 57 6.56 6.11 -7.17
C THR A 57 7.33 5.44 -6.03
N LYS A 58 6.67 4.71 -5.14
CA LYS A 58 7.26 4.09 -3.96
C LYS A 58 7.65 2.63 -4.22
N PRO A 59 8.68 2.12 -3.51
CA PRO A 59 9.09 0.72 -3.64
C PRO A 59 7.98 -0.24 -3.19
N ARG A 60 8.11 -1.50 -3.59
CA ARG A 60 7.15 -2.55 -3.24
C ARG A 60 7.01 -2.69 -1.73
N GLY A 61 5.80 -2.99 -1.26
CA GLY A 61 5.54 -3.20 0.16
C GLY A 61 5.54 -1.91 0.99
N PHE A 62 5.57 -0.73 0.35
CA PHE A 62 5.56 0.56 1.06
C PHE A 62 4.42 0.67 2.09
N ILE A 63 3.19 0.31 1.72
CA ILE A 63 2.03 0.37 2.63
C ILE A 63 2.18 -0.59 3.81
N PRO A 64 2.43 -1.89 3.63
CA PRO A 64 2.57 -2.79 4.76
C PRO A 64 3.84 -2.51 5.60
N HIS A 65 4.91 -1.94 5.03
CA HIS A 65 6.05 -1.45 5.80
C HIS A 65 5.72 -0.18 6.62
N LEU A 66 4.91 0.72 6.08
CA LEU A 66 4.40 1.88 6.81
C LEU A 66 3.49 1.43 7.96
N ALA A 67 2.63 0.44 7.69
CA ALA A 67 1.79 -0.19 8.71
C ALA A 67 2.62 -0.87 9.80
N TRP A 68 3.71 -1.57 9.43
CA TRP A 68 4.66 -2.12 10.40
C TRP A 68 5.35 -1.04 11.22
N ARG A 69 5.81 0.05 10.60
CA ARG A 69 6.44 1.19 11.29
C ARG A 69 5.54 1.81 12.36
N TRP A 70 4.24 1.84 12.11
CA TRP A 70 3.24 2.33 13.07
C TRP A 70 2.69 1.26 14.02
N GLY A 71 3.15 0.01 13.90
CA GLY A 71 2.72 -1.09 14.77
C GLY A 71 1.38 -1.75 14.41
N PHE A 72 0.80 -1.44 13.24
CA PHE A 72 -0.45 -2.06 12.78
C PHE A 72 -0.25 -3.48 12.23
N VAL A 73 0.96 -3.82 11.79
CA VAL A 73 1.27 -5.12 11.18
C VAL A 73 2.59 -5.65 11.74
N SER A 74 2.64 -6.92 12.13
CA SER A 74 3.87 -7.64 12.44
C SER A 74 4.23 -8.60 11.31
N PHE A 75 5.45 -8.56 10.81
CA PHE A 75 5.94 -9.60 9.89
C PHE A 75 6.63 -10.71 10.69
N ARG A 76 6.46 -11.95 10.23
CA ARG A 76 7.15 -13.10 10.84
C ARG A 76 8.66 -12.91 10.64
N HIS A 77 9.43 -13.06 11.72
CA HIS A 77 10.88 -12.83 11.77
C HIS A 77 11.32 -11.37 11.53
N TYR A 78 10.41 -10.40 11.59
CA TYR A 78 10.81 -9.00 11.69
C TYR A 78 10.92 -8.60 13.16
N PRO A 79 11.92 -7.77 13.53
CA PRO A 79 11.94 -7.15 14.84
C PRO A 79 10.69 -6.28 15.03
N GLY A 80 10.33 -6.06 16.29
CA GLY A 80 9.26 -5.11 16.61
C GLY A 80 9.64 -3.69 16.16
N PRO A 81 8.70 -2.84 15.72
CA PRO A 81 9.00 -1.49 15.24
C PRO A 81 9.62 -0.57 16.31
N THR A 82 9.51 -0.94 17.59
CA THR A 82 10.05 -0.22 18.75
C THR A 82 11.23 -0.94 19.42
N GLN A 83 11.70 -2.08 18.88
CA GLN A 83 12.84 -2.77 19.46
C GLN A 83 14.14 -2.01 19.18
N THR A 84 14.78 -1.54 20.25
CA THR A 84 16.07 -0.83 20.21
C THR A 84 17.25 -1.73 20.56
N ARG A 85 17.00 -2.98 20.97
CA ARG A 85 18.04 -3.95 21.32
C ARG A 85 17.85 -5.24 20.52
N PHE A 86 18.94 -5.66 19.90
CA PHE A 86 19.08 -6.97 19.28
C PHE A 86 19.65 -7.92 20.33
N TYR A 87 19.06 -9.11 20.48
CA TYR A 87 19.64 -10.21 21.24
C TYR A 87 20.02 -11.29 20.22
N GLU A 88 21.30 -11.63 20.19
CA GLU A 88 21.89 -12.67 19.34
C GLU A 88 22.06 -13.97 20.13
#